data_AF-A0A6H9LRL3-F1
#
_entry.id   AF-A0A6H9LRL3-F1
#
_cell.length_a   1.000
_cell.length_b   1.000
_cell.length_c   1.000
_cell.angle_alpha   90.00
_cell.angle_beta   90.00
_cell.angle_gamma   90.00
#
_symmetry.space_group_name_H-M   'P 1'
#
loop_
_entity.id
_entity.type
_entity.pdbx_description
1 polymer ?
#
loop_
_entity_poly.entity_id
_entity_poly.type
_entity_poly.pdbx_seq_one_letter_code
_entity_poly.pdbx_strand_id
1 'polypeptide(L)'
;MTTKFSIIISLILVLTTCIALHAAVINVPADYSVIQTAINNSQNGDTVLVAPGTYQEFIYFNGKLITLKSTDGPLVTTITYSDDFNLVTFRDGENELATIEGFTLKGGDIGIRCINARPRILRNIITGQTTDWAAVVLGGYGAVVGDSPAEIINNTIVNNVAGGIASNSSSPPIVFNNIMAFCGEYGLHGTVIKSYNLYYGNPEDLAYGDSYGSGSLTGLDPLFNFDYSLAPGSPCIDVGNPNPFWNDSDGTRSDIGAVPGEYPDVVYQPITRFVPLEYESIQFAIASSYSGDTVEVAPG
;
A
#
# COMPACT_ATOMS: atom_id res chain seq x y z
N MET A 1 24.35 -5.37 -80.39
CA MET A 1 24.72 -6.10 -79.16
C MET A 1 24.32 -5.22 -77.99
N THR A 2 23.21 -5.53 -77.34
CA THR A 2 22.65 -4.77 -76.20
C THR A 2 22.89 -5.57 -74.93
N THR A 3 23.76 -5.08 -74.06
CA THR A 3 24.08 -5.67 -72.76
C THR A 3 23.02 -5.29 -71.73
N LYS A 4 22.31 -6.29 -71.19
CA LYS A 4 21.40 -6.14 -70.05
C LYS A 4 22.20 -6.20 -68.76
N PHE A 5 22.27 -5.11 -68.01
CA PHE A 5 22.72 -5.10 -66.62
C PHE A 5 21.55 -5.55 -65.73
N SER A 6 21.67 -6.72 -65.10
CA SER A 6 20.73 -7.18 -64.07
C SER A 6 21.25 -6.76 -62.70
N ILE A 7 20.51 -5.89 -62.01
CA ILE A 7 20.76 -5.53 -60.62
C ILE A 7 20.01 -6.55 -59.75
N ILE A 8 20.74 -7.38 -59.03
CA ILE A 8 20.19 -8.25 -57.98
C ILE A 8 20.05 -7.39 -56.73
N ILE A 9 18.82 -7.00 -56.40
CA ILE A 9 18.49 -6.41 -55.10
C ILE A 9 18.36 -7.56 -54.11
N SER A 10 19.35 -7.72 -53.23
CA SER A 10 19.29 -8.66 -52.12
C SER A 10 18.40 -8.08 -51.01
N LEU A 11 17.20 -8.63 -50.86
CA LEU A 11 16.24 -8.26 -49.82
C LEU A 11 16.69 -8.93 -48.50
N ILE A 12 17.38 -8.18 -47.64
CA ILE A 12 17.67 -8.61 -46.26
C ILE A 12 16.37 -8.45 -45.46
N LEU A 13 15.66 -9.55 -45.25
CA LEU A 13 14.54 -9.63 -44.32
C LEU A 13 15.10 -9.66 -42.89
N VAL A 14 15.20 -8.50 -42.24
CA VAL A 14 15.46 -8.43 -40.80
C VAL A 14 14.19 -8.87 -40.10
N LEU A 15 14.14 -10.13 -39.67
CA LEU A 15 13.08 -10.65 -38.81
C LEU A 15 13.31 -10.07 -37.41
N THR A 16 12.77 -8.88 -37.15
CA THR A 16 12.68 -8.35 -35.79
C THR A 16 11.68 -9.21 -35.03
N THR A 17 12.18 -10.18 -34.27
CA THR A 17 11.39 -10.84 -33.24
C THR A 17 11.00 -9.78 -32.22
N CYS A 18 9.74 -9.35 -32.27
CA CYS A 18 9.12 -8.63 -31.18
C CYS A 18 9.04 -9.63 -30.02
N ILE A 19 10.05 -9.61 -29.13
CA ILE A 19 9.92 -10.30 -27.85
C ILE A 19 8.87 -9.49 -27.11
N ALA A 20 7.65 -10.01 -27.04
CA ALA A 20 6.68 -9.49 -26.11
C ALA A 20 7.30 -9.67 -24.71
N LEU A 21 7.69 -8.56 -24.08
CA LEU A 21 8.12 -8.55 -22.69
C LEU A 21 6.87 -8.89 -21.88
N HIS A 22 6.67 -10.17 -21.59
CA HIS A 22 5.61 -10.58 -20.69
C HIS A 22 6.14 -10.47 -19.27
N ALA A 23 5.42 -9.78 -18.41
CA ALA A 23 5.63 -9.79 -16.97
C ALA A 23 5.64 -11.25 -16.48
N ALA A 24 6.77 -11.75 -16.03
CA ALA A 24 6.89 -13.09 -15.51
C ALA A 24 6.37 -13.16 -14.06
N VAL A 25 5.81 -14.30 -13.68
CA VAL A 25 5.55 -14.63 -12.28
C VAL A 25 6.69 -15.51 -11.79
N ILE A 26 7.41 -15.04 -10.78
CA ILE A 26 8.53 -15.73 -10.14
C ILE A 26 8.06 -16.18 -8.77
N ASN A 27 7.97 -17.49 -8.55
CA ASN A 27 7.40 -18.07 -7.33
C ASN A 27 8.49 -18.28 -6.29
N VAL A 28 8.27 -17.78 -5.07
CA VAL A 28 9.13 -18.05 -3.92
C VAL A 28 8.35 -18.93 -2.94
N PRO A 29 8.85 -20.11 -2.54
CA PRO A 29 10.21 -20.61 -2.74
C PRO A 29 10.45 -21.48 -3.99
N ALA A 30 9.43 -21.71 -4.83
CA ALA A 30 9.46 -22.76 -5.85
C ALA A 30 10.52 -22.53 -6.96
N ASP A 31 10.68 -21.31 -7.44
CA ASP A 31 11.68 -20.93 -8.45
C ASP A 31 12.98 -20.45 -7.79
N TYR A 32 12.86 -19.73 -6.67
CA TYR A 32 13.98 -19.30 -5.83
C TYR A 32 13.62 -19.43 -4.35
N SER A 33 14.49 -20.06 -3.56
CA SER A 33 14.29 -20.25 -2.12
C SER A 33 14.40 -18.97 -1.26
N VAL A 34 14.86 -17.86 -1.84
CA VAL A 34 15.17 -16.60 -1.14
C VAL A 34 14.57 -15.45 -1.94
N ILE A 35 13.80 -14.57 -1.28
CA ILE A 35 13.07 -13.48 -1.94
C ILE A 35 14.05 -12.53 -2.64
N GLN A 36 15.14 -12.12 -1.98
CA GLN A 36 16.11 -11.21 -2.58
C GLN A 36 16.75 -11.80 -3.85
N THR A 37 16.91 -13.12 -3.92
CA THR A 37 17.44 -13.79 -5.12
C THR A 37 16.43 -13.73 -6.26
N ALA A 38 15.14 -13.91 -5.98
CA ALA A 38 14.07 -13.73 -6.97
C ALA A 38 14.05 -12.29 -7.50
N ILE A 39 14.14 -11.29 -6.61
CA ILE A 39 14.22 -9.86 -6.99
C ILE A 39 15.43 -9.60 -7.89
N ASN A 40 16.61 -10.11 -7.52
CA ASN A 40 17.83 -9.90 -8.30
C ASN A 40 17.72 -10.48 -9.73
N ASN A 41 16.99 -11.57 -9.90
CA ASN A 41 16.78 -12.23 -11.20
C ASN A 41 15.55 -11.73 -11.98
N SER A 42 14.69 -10.92 -11.35
CA SER A 42 13.51 -10.34 -11.98
C SER A 42 13.84 -9.21 -12.97
N GLN A 43 12.93 -8.97 -13.90
CA GLN A 43 12.91 -7.84 -14.81
C GLN A 43 11.77 -6.88 -14.45
N ASN A 44 11.87 -5.62 -14.90
CA ASN A 44 10.80 -4.65 -14.68
C ASN A 44 9.48 -5.16 -15.30
N GLY A 45 8.40 -5.06 -14.52
CA GLY A 45 7.09 -5.61 -14.84
C GLY A 45 6.82 -6.97 -14.20
N ASP A 46 7.83 -7.71 -13.76
CA ASP A 46 7.63 -9.03 -13.15
C ASP A 46 6.91 -8.95 -11.80
N THR A 47 6.31 -10.08 -11.42
CA THR A 47 5.76 -10.31 -10.08
C THR A 47 6.59 -11.37 -9.37
N VAL A 48 7.20 -11.01 -8.24
CA VAL A 48 7.75 -11.97 -7.27
C VAL A 48 6.62 -12.37 -6.33
N LEU A 49 6.10 -13.58 -6.51
CA LEU A 49 4.94 -14.11 -5.81
C LEU A 49 5.39 -15.07 -4.68
N VAL A 50 5.11 -14.70 -3.44
CA VAL A 50 5.67 -15.35 -2.25
C VAL A 50 4.61 -16.18 -1.54
N ALA A 51 4.84 -17.48 -1.42
CA ALA A 51 3.98 -18.42 -0.71
C ALA A 51 3.99 -18.18 0.82
N PRO A 52 3.03 -18.73 1.57
CA PRO A 52 3.01 -18.63 3.04
C PRO A 52 4.29 -19.16 3.66
N GLY A 53 4.78 -18.46 4.68
CA GLY A 53 6.04 -18.80 5.33
C GLY A 53 6.65 -17.65 6.12
N THR A 54 7.78 -17.93 6.77
CA THR A 54 8.62 -16.93 7.42
C THR A 54 9.96 -16.86 6.71
N TYR A 55 10.28 -15.68 6.21
CA TYR A 55 11.48 -15.39 5.43
C TYR A 55 12.38 -14.47 6.25
N GLN A 56 13.55 -14.99 6.64
CA GLN A 56 14.53 -14.22 7.41
C GLN A 56 15.56 -13.57 6.48
N GLU A 57 15.22 -12.40 5.97
CA GLU A 57 16.06 -11.65 5.02
C GLU A 57 15.68 -10.17 5.01
N PHE A 58 16.59 -9.34 4.51
CA PHE A 58 16.27 -7.97 4.13
C PHE A 58 15.94 -7.91 2.64
N ILE A 59 15.06 -6.98 2.29
CA ILE A 59 14.57 -6.77 0.93
C ILE A 59 15.07 -5.44 0.42
N TYR A 60 15.71 -5.47 -0.74
CA TYR A 60 16.20 -4.32 -1.47
C TYR A 60 15.73 -4.41 -2.92
N PHE A 61 14.89 -3.46 -3.32
CA PHE A 61 14.32 -3.44 -4.67
C PHE A 61 15.34 -3.12 -5.75
N ASN A 62 16.44 -2.43 -5.42
CA ASN A 62 17.58 -2.20 -6.31
C ASN A 62 17.18 -1.58 -7.67
N GLY A 63 16.25 -0.62 -7.63
CA GLY A 63 15.75 0.07 -8.82
C GLY A 63 14.81 -0.77 -9.70
N LYS A 64 14.40 -1.96 -9.25
CA LYS A 64 13.47 -2.83 -9.96
C LYS A 64 12.04 -2.33 -9.85
N LEU A 65 11.35 -2.27 -10.98
CA LEU A 65 9.94 -1.90 -11.08
C LEU A 65 9.08 -3.17 -11.12
N ILE A 66 9.01 -3.86 -9.98
CA ILE A 66 8.34 -5.16 -9.84
C ILE A 66 7.27 -5.12 -8.76
N THR A 67 6.35 -6.09 -8.83
CA THR A 67 5.44 -6.36 -7.72
C THR A 67 6.00 -7.49 -6.86
N LEU A 68 6.33 -7.20 -5.60
CA LEU A 68 6.56 -8.20 -4.57
C LEU A 68 5.25 -8.42 -3.81
N LYS A 69 4.66 -9.61 -3.92
CA LYS A 69 3.32 -9.89 -3.41
C LYS A 69 3.25 -11.25 -2.74
N SER A 70 2.58 -11.34 -1.60
CA SER A 70 2.23 -12.63 -1.01
C SER A 70 1.04 -13.28 -1.71
N THR A 71 0.97 -14.61 -1.70
CA THR A 71 -0.16 -15.35 -2.27
C THR A 71 -1.40 -15.33 -1.36
N ASP A 72 -1.20 -15.42 -0.04
CA ASP A 72 -2.28 -15.64 0.94
C ASP A 72 -2.33 -14.55 2.03
N GLY A 73 -1.70 -13.40 1.76
CA GLY A 73 -1.80 -12.22 2.61
C GLY A 73 -0.87 -12.20 3.83
N PRO A 74 -0.96 -11.12 4.62
CA PRO A 74 0.04 -10.79 5.64
C PRO A 74 -0.07 -11.69 6.87
N LEU A 75 -1.23 -12.30 7.13
CA LEU A 75 -1.46 -13.16 8.29
C LEU A 75 -0.61 -14.45 8.28
N VAL A 76 -0.18 -14.90 7.09
CA VAL A 76 0.56 -16.17 6.92
C VAL A 76 1.89 -16.02 6.20
N THR A 77 2.24 -14.80 5.77
CA THR A 77 3.48 -14.50 5.04
C THR A 77 4.27 -13.42 5.75
N THR A 78 5.36 -13.80 6.43
CA THR A 78 6.18 -12.91 7.25
C THR A 78 7.57 -12.74 6.66
N ILE A 79 8.02 -11.48 6.54
CA ILE A 79 9.41 -11.11 6.34
C ILE A 79 9.93 -10.57 7.67
N THR A 80 11.05 -11.10 8.16
CA THR A 80 11.56 -10.74 9.48
C THR A 80 13.07 -10.68 9.52
N TYR A 81 13.60 -9.87 10.42
CA TYR A 81 15.03 -9.80 10.74
C TYR A 81 15.19 -9.29 12.18
N SER A 82 16.31 -9.61 12.83
CA SER A 82 16.52 -9.31 14.26
C SER A 82 17.64 -8.32 14.56
N ASP A 83 18.34 -7.84 13.54
CA ASP A 83 19.45 -6.90 13.71
C ASP A 83 19.05 -5.47 13.30
N ASP A 84 19.92 -4.50 13.62
CA ASP A 84 19.80 -3.04 13.36
C ASP A 84 19.81 -2.71 11.84
N PHE A 85 18.77 -3.14 11.12
CA PHE A 85 18.69 -3.04 9.68
C PHE A 85 17.27 -2.67 9.20
N ASN A 86 17.16 -2.01 8.04
CA ASN A 86 15.85 -1.77 7.42
C ASN A 86 15.36 -3.07 6.77
N LEU A 87 14.16 -3.57 7.11
CA LEU A 87 13.62 -4.78 6.49
C LEU A 87 13.41 -4.62 4.99
N VAL A 88 12.85 -3.49 4.55
CA VAL A 88 12.58 -3.22 3.14
C VAL A 88 13.16 -1.86 2.75
N THR A 89 13.92 -1.81 1.66
CA THR A 89 14.53 -0.57 1.15
C THR A 89 14.20 -0.33 -0.32
N PHE A 90 13.75 0.90 -0.60
CA PHE A 90 13.64 1.52 -1.92
C PHE A 90 14.57 2.73 -1.96
N ARG A 91 15.56 2.78 -2.85
CA ARG A 91 16.53 3.90 -2.86
C ARG A 91 17.19 4.24 -4.20
N ASP A 92 16.81 3.59 -5.30
CA ASP A 92 17.49 3.74 -6.60
C ASP A 92 16.53 4.20 -7.71
N GLY A 93 15.54 5.00 -7.34
CA GLY A 93 14.59 5.61 -8.28
C GLY A 93 13.39 4.73 -8.60
N GLU A 94 13.05 3.78 -7.73
CA GLU A 94 11.81 3.01 -7.85
C GLU A 94 10.60 3.95 -7.92
N ASN A 95 9.65 3.64 -8.80
CA ASN A 95 8.41 4.39 -8.98
C ASN A 95 7.18 3.58 -8.59
N GLU A 96 5.98 4.07 -8.91
CA GLU A 96 4.71 3.48 -8.51
C GLU A 96 4.48 2.05 -9.03
N LEU A 97 5.33 1.58 -9.96
CA LEU A 97 5.35 0.19 -10.44
C LEU A 97 6.13 -0.75 -9.51
N ALA A 98 6.93 -0.23 -8.58
CA ALA A 98 7.54 -0.99 -7.51
C ALA A 98 6.55 -1.10 -6.35
N THR A 99 6.03 -2.31 -6.13
CA THR A 99 4.97 -2.56 -5.14
C THR A 99 5.42 -3.62 -4.13
N ILE A 100 5.10 -3.41 -2.85
CA ILE A 100 5.12 -4.45 -1.83
C ILE A 100 3.71 -4.63 -1.25
N GLU A 101 3.17 -5.85 -1.38
CA GLU A 101 1.79 -6.17 -1.02
C GLU A 101 1.65 -7.44 -0.17
N GLY A 102 0.95 -7.35 0.96
CA GLY A 102 0.44 -8.52 1.65
C GLY A 102 1.41 -9.20 2.61
N PHE A 103 2.36 -8.49 3.22
CA PHE A 103 3.33 -9.10 4.13
C PHE A 103 3.13 -8.63 5.58
N THR A 104 3.39 -9.51 6.54
CA THR A 104 3.82 -9.07 7.86
C THR A 104 5.32 -8.75 7.81
N LEU A 105 5.69 -7.51 8.08
CA LEU A 105 7.06 -7.02 8.23
C LEU A 105 7.35 -6.87 9.73
N LYS A 106 8.18 -7.77 10.28
CA LYS A 106 8.36 -7.91 11.73
C LYS A 106 9.82 -7.84 12.17
N GLY A 107 10.09 -7.03 13.20
CA GLY A 107 11.46 -6.84 13.71
C GLY A 107 12.29 -5.95 12.80
N GLY A 108 13.59 -5.83 13.07
CA GLY A 108 14.45 -4.84 12.42
C GLY A 108 14.25 -3.45 12.99
N ASP A 109 15.13 -2.52 12.57
CA ASP A 109 15.03 -1.13 12.99
C ASP A 109 13.87 -0.45 12.28
N ILE A 110 13.91 -0.40 10.95
CA ILE A 110 12.88 0.26 10.13
C ILE A 110 12.19 -0.80 9.27
N GLY A 111 10.86 -0.80 9.25
CA GLY A 111 10.09 -1.74 8.46
C GLY A 111 10.25 -1.45 6.96
N ILE A 112 10.01 -0.20 6.57
CA ILE A 112 10.18 0.25 5.19
C ILE A 112 10.88 1.60 5.13
N ARG A 113 11.95 1.67 4.32
CA ARG A 113 12.68 2.91 4.05
C ARG A 113 12.62 3.28 2.58
N CYS A 114 12.17 4.49 2.28
CA CYS A 114 12.13 5.05 0.93
C CYS A 114 13.03 6.28 0.83
N ILE A 115 13.96 6.28 -0.12
CA ILE A 115 14.89 7.40 -0.36
C ILE A 115 14.88 7.72 -1.87
N ASN A 116 14.34 8.86 -2.26
CA ASN A 116 14.20 9.24 -3.68
C ASN A 116 13.43 8.17 -4.48
N ALA A 117 12.41 7.59 -3.87
CA ALA A 117 11.62 6.49 -4.41
C ALA A 117 10.13 6.67 -4.07
N ARG A 118 9.27 6.24 -4.99
CA ARG A 118 7.80 6.37 -4.92
C ARG A 118 7.11 5.01 -5.11
N PRO A 119 7.38 4.04 -4.22
CA PRO A 119 6.74 2.74 -4.31
C PRO A 119 5.28 2.79 -3.86
N ARG A 120 4.57 1.70 -4.11
CA ARG A 120 3.27 1.39 -3.50
C ARG A 120 3.47 0.40 -2.37
N ILE A 121 3.00 0.76 -1.19
CA ILE A 121 3.07 -0.03 0.05
C ILE A 121 1.64 -0.37 0.43
N LEU A 122 1.24 -1.63 0.20
CA LEU A 122 -0.16 -2.04 0.21
C LEU A 122 -0.39 -3.23 1.15
N ARG A 123 -1.44 -3.23 1.97
CA ARG A 123 -1.90 -4.46 2.66
C ARG A 123 -0.83 -5.15 3.51
N ASN A 124 0.11 -4.39 4.08
CA ASN A 124 1.14 -4.93 4.95
C ASN A 124 0.81 -4.69 6.42
N ILE A 125 1.19 -5.65 7.28
CA ILE A 125 1.25 -5.47 8.72
C ILE A 125 2.69 -5.12 9.08
N ILE A 126 2.96 -3.94 9.62
CA ILE A 126 4.31 -3.48 9.98
C ILE A 126 4.39 -3.35 11.50
N THR A 127 5.17 -4.23 12.13
CA THR A 127 5.12 -4.38 13.59
C THR A 127 6.47 -4.74 14.22
N GLY A 128 6.65 -4.38 15.49
CA GLY A 128 7.81 -4.76 16.28
C GLY A 128 9.13 -4.15 15.81
N GLN A 129 9.07 -2.98 15.15
CA GLN A 129 10.26 -2.22 14.80
C GLN A 129 10.93 -1.66 16.07
N THR A 130 12.27 -1.75 16.17
CA THR A 130 13.00 -1.61 17.45
C THR A 130 13.71 -0.28 17.66
N THR A 131 13.85 0.52 16.61
CA THR A 131 14.58 1.80 16.64
C THR A 131 13.71 2.96 17.15
N ASP A 132 14.32 4.12 17.39
CA ASP A 132 13.67 5.39 17.74
C ASP A 132 13.15 6.17 16.51
N TRP A 133 13.22 5.57 15.33
CA TRP A 133 12.65 6.06 14.07
C TRP A 133 11.28 5.47 13.82
N ALA A 134 10.50 6.11 12.94
CA ALA A 134 9.23 5.56 12.51
C ALA A 134 9.40 4.22 11.76
N ALA A 135 8.38 3.36 11.85
CA ALA A 135 8.36 2.06 11.17
C ALA A 135 8.38 2.19 9.63
N VAL A 136 7.80 3.27 9.10
CA VAL A 136 7.90 3.66 7.69
C VAL A 136 8.54 5.04 7.60
N VAL A 137 9.68 5.13 6.90
CA VAL A 137 10.45 6.36 6.76
C VAL A 137 10.54 6.76 5.29
N LEU A 138 10.06 7.97 4.98
CA LEU A 138 10.05 8.53 3.63
C LEU A 138 10.95 9.76 3.57
N GLY A 139 11.88 9.78 2.61
CA GLY A 139 12.87 10.84 2.47
C GLY A 139 14.20 10.51 3.16
N GLY A 140 15.22 11.35 2.90
CA GLY A 140 16.59 11.14 3.34
C GLY A 140 16.82 11.28 4.85
N TYR A 141 18.08 11.10 5.25
CA TYR A 141 18.52 11.27 6.64
C TYR A 141 18.69 12.76 6.98
N GLY A 142 18.14 13.21 8.12
CA GLY A 142 18.36 14.57 8.65
C GLY A 142 17.81 15.68 7.74
N ALA A 143 18.59 16.75 7.52
CA ALA A 143 18.17 17.91 6.72
C ALA A 143 18.10 17.63 5.19
N VAL A 144 18.41 16.42 4.74
CA VAL A 144 18.31 16.03 3.34
C VAL A 144 16.90 15.57 3.04
N VAL A 145 16.09 16.49 2.54
CA VAL A 145 14.79 16.21 1.95
C VAL A 145 15.01 15.40 0.66
N GLY A 146 14.46 14.19 0.59
CA GLY A 146 14.49 13.34 -0.61
C GLY A 146 13.10 13.24 -1.22
N ASP A 147 12.97 13.08 -2.53
CA ASP A 147 11.66 13.04 -3.18
C ASP A 147 11.06 11.64 -3.12
N SER A 148 10.24 11.36 -2.10
CA SER A 148 9.67 10.03 -1.83
C SER A 148 8.15 10.04 -1.69
N PRO A 149 7.38 10.44 -2.73
CA PRO A 149 5.92 10.47 -2.69
C PRO A 149 5.33 9.05 -2.85
N ALA A 150 5.57 8.20 -1.86
CA ALA A 150 5.02 6.85 -1.82
C ALA A 150 3.49 6.85 -1.67
N GLU A 151 2.84 5.79 -2.15
CA GLU A 151 1.45 5.47 -1.84
C GLU A 151 1.42 4.44 -0.71
N ILE A 152 0.93 4.82 0.46
CA ILE A 152 0.80 3.95 1.63
C ILE A 152 -0.68 3.73 1.88
N ILE A 153 -1.18 2.56 1.49
CA ILE A 153 -2.61 2.30 1.39
C ILE A 153 -2.95 0.97 2.05
N ASN A 154 -4.01 0.95 2.87
CA ASN A 154 -4.50 -0.28 3.49
C ASN A 154 -3.40 -1.02 4.27
N ASN A 155 -2.58 -0.35 5.07
CA ASN A 155 -1.60 -1.02 5.94
C ASN A 155 -2.03 -0.97 7.40
N THR A 156 -1.53 -1.90 8.21
CA THR A 156 -1.66 -1.89 9.66
C THR A 156 -0.26 -1.71 10.25
N ILE A 157 0.04 -0.53 10.77
CA ILE A 157 1.32 -0.16 11.36
C ILE A 157 1.13 -0.11 12.87
N VAL A 158 1.67 -1.10 13.58
CA VAL A 158 1.25 -1.38 14.95
C VAL A 158 2.37 -1.90 15.85
N ASN A 159 2.38 -1.49 17.13
CA ASN A 159 3.33 -1.97 18.13
C ASN A 159 4.80 -1.74 17.72
N ASN A 160 5.13 -0.51 17.33
CA ASN A 160 6.49 -0.10 16.98
C ASN A 160 7.06 0.79 18.09
N VAL A 161 8.37 0.71 18.33
CA VAL A 161 9.03 1.41 19.46
C VAL A 161 8.83 2.93 19.39
N ALA A 162 8.92 3.53 18.21
CA ALA A 162 8.72 4.97 18.02
C ALA A 162 7.49 5.28 17.14
N GLY A 163 7.68 5.92 15.98
CA GLY A 163 6.59 6.37 15.11
C GLY A 163 5.99 5.29 14.20
N GLY A 164 4.79 5.53 13.67
CA GLY A 164 4.21 4.74 12.59
C GLY A 164 4.80 5.13 11.24
N ILE A 165 4.50 6.34 10.76
CA ILE A 165 5.02 6.91 9.51
C ILE A 165 5.71 8.25 9.77
N ALA A 166 6.92 8.43 9.23
CA ALA A 166 7.60 9.72 9.18
C ALA A 166 7.90 10.12 7.73
N SER A 167 7.46 11.32 7.33
CA SER A 167 7.69 11.89 6.00
C SER A 167 8.54 13.15 6.05
N ASN A 168 9.76 13.05 5.51
CA ASN A 168 10.63 14.16 5.13
C ASN A 168 10.71 14.27 3.59
N SER A 169 9.64 13.87 2.89
CA SER A 169 9.58 13.92 1.44
C SER A 169 9.36 15.34 0.93
N SER A 170 10.03 15.73 -0.18
CA SER A 170 9.78 17.02 -0.83
C SER A 170 8.41 17.10 -1.50
N SER A 171 7.92 15.98 -2.04
CA SER A 171 6.56 15.86 -2.57
C SER A 171 5.71 15.06 -1.59
N PRO A 172 4.46 15.49 -1.32
CA PRO A 172 3.65 14.85 -0.29
C PRO A 172 3.28 13.41 -0.70
N PRO A 173 3.62 12.41 0.13
CA PRO A 173 3.12 11.04 -0.01
C PRO A 173 1.60 10.98 0.14
N ILE A 174 0.98 9.93 -0.40
CA ILE A 174 -0.45 9.65 -0.24
C ILE A 174 -0.61 8.56 0.82
N VAL A 175 -1.40 8.84 1.86
CA VAL A 175 -1.58 7.94 3.01
C VAL A 175 -3.07 7.82 3.33
N PHE A 176 -3.70 6.70 2.98
CA PHE A 176 -5.11 6.48 3.33
C PHE A 176 -5.44 5.01 3.61
N ASN A 177 -6.56 4.76 4.30
CA ASN A 177 -6.99 3.43 4.73
C ASN A 177 -5.99 2.70 5.63
N ASN A 178 -5.07 3.40 6.30
CA ASN A 178 -4.12 2.73 7.19
C ASN A 178 -4.61 2.77 8.64
N ILE A 179 -4.26 1.74 9.41
CA ILE A 179 -4.31 1.78 10.88
C ILE A 179 -2.92 2.08 11.40
N MET A 180 -2.78 3.12 12.22
CA MET A 180 -1.55 3.46 12.94
C MET A 180 -1.86 3.43 14.44
N ALA A 181 -1.46 2.33 15.09
CA ALA A 181 -1.87 2.08 16.46
C ALA A 181 -0.73 1.62 17.37
N PHE A 182 -0.78 2.01 18.64
CA PHE A 182 0.18 1.56 19.65
C PHE A 182 1.65 1.76 19.25
N CYS A 183 1.95 2.82 18.50
CA CYS A 183 3.31 3.25 18.23
C CYS A 183 3.78 4.11 19.41
N GLY A 184 5.03 3.91 19.86
CA GLY A 184 5.53 4.48 21.11
C GLY A 184 5.79 5.99 21.11
N GLU A 185 5.70 6.67 19.96
CA GLU A 185 5.79 8.13 19.88
C GLU A 185 4.60 8.73 19.15
N TYR A 186 4.46 8.44 17.85
CA TYR A 186 3.38 9.00 17.04
C TYR A 186 2.80 8.08 15.99
N GLY A 187 1.57 8.35 15.56
CA GLY A 187 0.96 7.68 14.41
C GLY A 187 1.61 8.12 13.10
N LEU A 188 1.54 9.42 12.81
CA LEU A 188 2.12 10.00 11.60
C LEU A 188 2.77 11.36 11.87
N HIS A 189 3.98 11.55 11.34
CA HIS A 189 4.71 12.80 11.40
C HIS A 189 5.17 13.25 10.00
N GLY A 190 5.06 14.56 9.72
CA GLY A 190 5.48 15.16 8.46
C GLY A 190 4.35 15.38 7.46
N THR A 191 4.67 16.08 6.36
CA THR A 191 3.68 16.49 5.36
C THR A 191 3.31 15.33 4.44
N VAL A 192 2.00 15.02 4.41
CA VAL A 192 1.38 13.98 3.55
C VAL A 192 -0.02 14.44 3.11
N ILE A 193 -0.53 13.86 2.03
CA ILE A 193 -1.97 13.86 1.71
C ILE A 193 -2.60 12.67 2.42
N LYS A 194 -3.50 12.94 3.37
CA LYS A 194 -4.08 11.90 4.22
C LYS A 194 -5.60 11.95 4.28
N SER A 195 -6.22 10.77 4.34
CA SER A 195 -7.66 10.57 4.51
C SER A 195 -7.93 9.14 4.99
N TYR A 196 -9.09 8.88 5.59
CA TYR A 196 -9.55 7.53 5.96
C TYR A 196 -8.53 6.68 6.72
N ASN A 197 -7.68 7.28 7.56
CA ASN A 197 -6.77 6.51 8.42
C ASN A 197 -7.38 6.39 9.82
N LEU A 198 -7.04 5.31 10.54
CA LEU A 198 -7.29 5.19 11.97
C LEU A 198 -6.01 5.52 12.74
N TYR A 199 -6.13 6.37 13.75
CA TYR A 199 -5.09 6.58 14.76
C TYR A 199 -5.60 6.19 16.14
N TYR A 200 -4.87 5.31 16.84
CA TYR A 200 -5.31 4.79 18.13
C TYR A 200 -4.17 4.38 19.06
N GLY A 201 -4.17 4.88 20.30
CA GLY A 201 -3.24 4.41 21.33
C GLY A 201 -1.78 4.82 21.11
N ASN A 202 -1.52 5.82 20.28
CA ASN A 202 -0.21 6.48 20.19
C ASN A 202 -0.15 7.62 21.22
N PRO A 203 1.03 7.97 21.79
CA PRO A 203 1.14 9.17 22.61
C PRO A 203 0.73 10.44 21.88
N GLU A 204 1.08 10.57 20.60
CA GLU A 204 0.62 11.62 19.70
C GLU A 204 0.12 11.01 18.38
N ASP A 205 -1.13 11.20 17.98
CA ASP A 205 -1.56 10.65 16.69
C ASP A 205 -0.89 11.39 15.51
N LEU A 206 -0.76 12.71 15.63
CA LEU A 206 -0.17 13.63 14.66
C LEU A 206 0.58 14.77 15.37
N ALA A 207 1.40 15.51 14.62
CA ALA A 207 1.99 16.76 15.08
C ALA A 207 0.92 17.76 15.55
N TYR A 208 1.24 18.56 16.58
CA TYR A 208 0.30 19.53 17.15
C TYR A 208 -0.26 20.50 16.10
N GLY A 209 -1.59 20.53 15.99
CA GLY A 209 -2.31 21.41 15.07
C GLY A 209 -2.47 20.86 13.63
N ASP A 210 -1.96 19.66 13.34
CA ASP A 210 -2.21 18.99 12.06
C ASP A 210 -3.64 18.43 12.01
N SER A 211 -4.23 18.40 10.81
CA SER A 211 -5.57 17.86 10.57
C SER A 211 -5.51 16.36 10.37
N TYR A 212 -6.51 15.59 10.80
CA TYR A 212 -6.51 14.13 10.59
C TYR A 212 -6.72 13.68 9.14
N GLY A 213 -7.12 14.58 8.25
CA GLY A 213 -7.60 14.23 6.92
C GLY A 213 -9.08 13.81 6.94
N SER A 214 -9.74 13.90 5.79
CA SER A 214 -11.16 13.58 5.67
C SER A 214 -11.43 12.09 5.93
N GLY A 215 -12.50 11.78 6.65
CA GLY A 215 -12.92 10.40 6.91
C GLY A 215 -12.01 9.59 7.84
N SER A 216 -10.95 10.20 8.40
CA SER A 216 -10.08 9.55 9.37
C SER A 216 -10.78 9.35 10.71
N LEU A 217 -10.47 8.24 11.37
CA LEU A 217 -10.97 7.84 12.67
C LEU A 217 -9.92 8.09 13.76
N THR A 218 -10.36 8.54 14.93
CA THR A 218 -9.47 8.83 16.07
C THR A 218 -10.11 8.39 17.38
N GLY A 219 -9.31 7.89 18.32
CA GLY A 219 -9.79 7.48 19.65
C GLY A 219 -10.73 6.27 19.66
N LEU A 220 -10.86 5.56 18.54
CA LEU A 220 -11.66 4.34 18.41
C LEU A 220 -10.73 3.13 18.36
N ASP A 221 -10.94 2.15 19.24
CA ASP A 221 -10.16 0.92 19.25
C ASP A 221 -10.39 0.15 17.95
N PRO A 222 -9.34 -0.23 17.18
CA PRO A 222 -9.48 -1.05 15.99
C PRO A 222 -10.11 -2.43 16.25
N LEU A 223 -10.19 -2.89 17.50
CA LEU A 223 -10.69 -4.22 17.88
C LEU A 223 -9.95 -5.32 17.13
N PHE A 224 -8.63 -5.36 17.27
CA PHE A 224 -7.81 -6.41 16.67
C PHE A 224 -8.06 -7.79 17.31
N ASN A 225 -8.10 -8.82 16.48
CA ASN A 225 -7.77 -10.18 16.89
C ASN A 225 -6.26 -10.29 17.19
N PHE A 226 -5.83 -11.43 17.74
CA PHE A 226 -4.42 -11.64 18.10
C PHE A 226 -3.43 -11.50 16.92
N ASP A 227 -3.90 -11.74 15.70
CA ASP A 227 -3.12 -11.68 14.46
C ASP A 227 -3.24 -10.33 13.71
N TYR A 228 -3.84 -9.32 14.36
CA TYR A 228 -4.12 -8.00 13.79
C TYR A 228 -5.16 -7.95 12.67
N SER A 229 -5.90 -9.04 12.43
CA SER A 229 -7.17 -8.95 11.69
C SER A 229 -8.23 -8.22 12.51
N LEU A 230 -9.26 -7.66 11.86
CA LEU A 230 -10.34 -6.96 12.54
C LEU A 230 -11.34 -7.95 13.15
N ALA A 231 -11.70 -7.74 14.42
CA ALA A 231 -12.76 -8.50 15.07
C ALA A 231 -14.16 -8.01 14.64
N PRO A 232 -15.20 -8.85 14.77
CA PRO A 232 -16.59 -8.43 14.61
C PRO A 232 -16.94 -7.16 15.38
N GLY A 233 -17.46 -6.16 14.67
CA GLY A 233 -17.83 -4.86 15.24
C GLY A 233 -16.70 -3.83 15.32
N SER A 234 -15.53 -4.12 14.74
CA SER A 234 -14.48 -3.12 14.56
C SER A 234 -15.01 -1.85 13.90
N PRO A 235 -14.63 -0.66 14.39
CA PRO A 235 -14.98 0.61 13.75
C PRO A 235 -14.27 0.81 12.41
N CYS A 236 -13.32 -0.06 12.04
CA CYS A 236 -12.55 0.00 10.81
C CYS A 236 -13.19 -0.73 9.63
N ILE A 237 -14.32 -1.43 9.85
CA ILE A 237 -15.03 -2.18 8.81
C ILE A 237 -15.92 -1.26 7.97
N ASP A 238 -15.87 -1.38 6.65
CA ASP A 238 -16.70 -0.69 5.67
C ASP A 238 -16.67 0.85 5.75
N VAL A 239 -15.58 1.42 6.25
CA VAL A 239 -15.45 2.86 6.55
C VAL A 239 -14.26 3.55 5.89
N GLY A 240 -13.44 2.82 5.12
CA GLY A 240 -12.30 3.35 4.37
C GLY A 240 -12.72 4.23 3.19
N ASN A 241 -11.85 4.39 2.20
CA ASN A 241 -12.13 5.24 1.04
C ASN A 241 -13.43 4.80 0.32
N PRO A 242 -14.42 5.70 0.10
CA PRO A 242 -15.71 5.34 -0.50
C PRO A 242 -15.66 5.12 -2.01
N ASN A 243 -14.51 5.34 -2.66
CA ASN A 243 -14.37 5.07 -4.09
C ASN A 243 -14.41 3.54 -4.33
N PRO A 244 -15.34 3.03 -5.15
CA PRO A 244 -15.49 1.60 -5.42
C PRO A 244 -14.23 0.90 -5.96
N PHE A 245 -13.27 1.64 -6.50
CA PHE A 245 -11.97 1.11 -6.89
C PHE A 245 -11.21 0.44 -5.73
N TRP A 246 -11.45 0.89 -4.50
CA TRP A 246 -10.79 0.37 -3.29
C TRP A 246 -11.63 -0.65 -2.53
N ASN A 247 -12.84 -0.97 -2.99
CA ASN A 247 -13.71 -1.94 -2.34
C ASN A 247 -12.99 -3.26 -2.08
N ASP A 248 -13.40 -3.93 -1.01
CA ASP A 248 -12.86 -5.23 -0.66
C ASP A 248 -13.32 -6.30 -1.67
N SER A 249 -12.73 -7.49 -1.58
CA SER A 249 -12.94 -8.57 -2.56
C SER A 249 -14.39 -9.04 -2.67
N ASP A 250 -15.18 -8.85 -1.61
CA ASP A 250 -16.62 -9.11 -1.55
C ASP A 250 -17.49 -7.97 -2.13
N GLY A 251 -16.86 -6.86 -2.51
CA GLY A 251 -17.50 -5.70 -3.11
C GLY A 251 -18.02 -4.68 -2.11
N THR A 252 -17.87 -4.89 -0.79
CA THR A 252 -18.22 -3.88 0.21
C THR A 252 -17.21 -2.73 0.21
N ARG A 253 -17.51 -1.67 0.96
CA ARG A 253 -16.61 -0.50 1.01
C ARG A 253 -15.32 -0.93 1.69
N SER A 254 -14.18 -0.44 1.21
CA SER A 254 -12.89 -0.82 1.79
C SER A 254 -12.85 -0.68 3.31
N ASP A 255 -12.34 -1.70 3.98
CA ASP A 255 -11.89 -1.60 5.36
C ASP A 255 -10.66 -0.71 5.49
N ILE A 256 -10.50 -0.10 6.66
CA ILE A 256 -9.25 0.56 7.06
C ILE A 256 -8.34 -0.52 7.66
N GLY A 257 -7.13 -0.68 7.12
CA GLY A 257 -6.13 -1.64 7.59
C GLY A 257 -5.67 -2.65 6.54
N ALA A 258 -4.76 -3.54 6.95
CA ALA A 258 -4.11 -4.53 6.08
C ALA A 258 -4.94 -5.76 5.75
N VAL A 259 -5.85 -6.13 6.64
CA VAL A 259 -6.64 -7.35 6.53
C VAL A 259 -8.11 -6.93 6.48
N PRO A 260 -8.75 -6.97 5.31
CA PRO A 260 -10.18 -6.73 5.24
C PRO A 260 -10.92 -7.83 6.02
N GLY A 261 -11.93 -7.44 6.77
CA GLY A 261 -12.83 -8.33 7.47
C GLY A 261 -13.71 -9.03 6.46
N GLU A 262 -13.32 -10.23 6.04
CA GLU A 262 -14.19 -11.06 5.20
C GLU A 262 -15.41 -11.51 6.03
N TYR A 263 -16.54 -10.82 5.85
CA TYR A 263 -17.84 -11.30 6.33
C TYR A 263 -18.54 -12.03 5.17
N PRO A 264 -19.07 -13.25 5.37
CA PRO A 264 -19.94 -13.84 4.37
C PRO A 264 -21.22 -13.00 4.21
N ASP A 265 -21.33 -12.34 3.06
CA ASP A 265 -22.51 -11.75 2.42
C ASP A 265 -23.49 -10.97 3.32
N VAL A 266 -23.31 -9.64 3.41
CA VAL A 266 -24.45 -8.75 3.71
C VAL A 266 -25.02 -8.27 2.37
N VAL A 267 -26.14 -8.88 1.96
CA VAL A 267 -26.95 -8.43 0.83
C VAL A 267 -27.35 -6.97 1.05
N TYR A 268 -26.82 -6.08 0.22
CA TYR A 268 -27.13 -4.66 0.22
C TYR A 268 -28.64 -4.41 0.19
N GLN A 269 -29.14 -3.65 1.18
CA GLN A 269 -30.53 -3.18 1.25
C GLN A 269 -30.59 -1.72 0.80
N PRO A 270 -31.45 -1.36 -0.17
CA PRO A 270 -31.62 0.02 -0.60
C PRO A 270 -32.04 0.93 0.55
N ILE A 271 -31.50 2.16 0.61
CA ILE A 271 -31.86 3.15 1.63
C ILE A 271 -32.34 4.46 1.01
N THR A 272 -33.19 5.20 1.74
CA THR A 272 -33.59 6.56 1.37
C THR A 272 -32.67 7.55 2.06
N ARG A 273 -31.99 8.39 1.27
CA ARG A 273 -31.06 9.41 1.76
C ARG A 273 -31.66 10.80 1.55
N PHE A 274 -31.67 11.60 2.62
CA PHE A 274 -32.10 12.99 2.57
C PHE A 274 -30.91 13.90 2.33
N VAL A 275 -31.02 14.82 1.37
CA VAL A 275 -30.00 15.87 1.15
C VAL A 275 -30.25 17.02 2.13
N PRO A 276 -29.37 17.29 3.12
CA PRO A 276 -29.46 18.48 3.95
C PRO A 276 -29.14 19.73 3.14
N LEU A 277 -29.76 20.87 3.48
CA LEU A 277 -29.67 22.16 2.77
C LEU A 277 -28.24 22.75 2.64
N GLU A 278 -27.22 22.13 3.23
CA GLU A 278 -25.84 22.64 3.28
C GLU A 278 -24.84 21.92 2.36
N TYR A 279 -25.29 21.08 1.42
CA TYR A 279 -24.42 20.50 0.38
C TYR A 279 -24.57 21.18 -0.99
N GLU A 280 -23.43 21.37 -1.70
CA GLU A 280 -23.32 22.20 -2.91
C GLU A 280 -24.09 21.70 -4.16
N SER A 281 -24.56 20.44 -4.23
CA SER A 281 -25.54 20.01 -5.26
C SER A 281 -26.09 18.59 -5.07
N ILE A 282 -27.27 18.33 -5.66
CA ILE A 282 -27.90 17.00 -5.78
C ILE A 282 -27.02 15.96 -6.51
N GLN A 283 -26.09 16.41 -7.36
CA GLN A 283 -25.21 15.54 -8.15
C GLN A 283 -24.21 14.77 -7.27
N PHE A 284 -23.79 15.34 -6.15
CA PHE A 284 -22.89 14.67 -5.20
C PHE A 284 -23.59 13.56 -4.40
N ALA A 285 -24.87 13.77 -4.07
CA ALA A 285 -25.70 12.77 -3.39
C ALA A 285 -26.03 11.58 -4.31
N ILE A 286 -26.29 11.85 -5.60
CA ILE A 286 -26.48 10.82 -6.62
C ILE A 286 -25.18 10.04 -6.86
N ALA A 287 -24.04 10.74 -6.93
CA ALA A 287 -22.72 10.12 -7.16
C ALA A 287 -22.23 9.23 -6.00
N SER A 288 -22.83 9.33 -4.81
CA SER A 288 -22.52 8.51 -3.64
C SER A 288 -23.52 7.39 -3.38
N SER A 289 -24.55 7.23 -4.22
CA SER A 289 -25.64 6.24 -4.07
C SER A 289 -25.41 4.96 -4.88
N TYR A 290 -25.96 3.83 -4.43
CA TYR A 290 -25.92 2.55 -5.16
C TYR A 290 -27.21 2.32 -5.96
N SER A 291 -27.22 1.28 -6.81
CA SER A 291 -28.41 0.88 -7.56
C SER A 291 -29.55 0.46 -6.62
N GLY A 292 -30.67 1.19 -6.68
CA GLY A 292 -31.84 0.96 -5.82
C GLY A 292 -32.06 2.01 -4.75
N ASP A 293 -31.04 2.83 -4.41
CA ASP A 293 -31.18 3.94 -3.46
C ASP A 293 -32.20 4.98 -3.95
N THR A 294 -32.89 5.63 -3.00
CA THR A 294 -33.75 6.79 -3.27
C THR A 294 -33.12 8.05 -2.68
N VAL A 295 -32.91 9.08 -3.50
CA VAL A 295 -32.40 10.39 -3.06
C VAL A 295 -33.57 11.37 -2.98
N GLU A 296 -33.88 11.86 -1.78
CA GLU A 296 -34.94 12.85 -1.56
C GLU A 296 -34.35 14.22 -1.21
N VAL A 297 -34.83 15.26 -1.89
CA VAL A 297 -34.54 16.66 -1.56
C VAL A 297 -35.66 17.15 -0.64
N ALA A 298 -35.30 17.64 0.55
CA ALA A 298 -36.29 18.20 1.47
C ALA A 298 -37.04 19.37 0.80
N PRO A 299 -38.37 19.48 0.96
CA PRO A 299 -39.10 20.65 0.47
C PRO A 299 -38.57 21.92 1.16
N GLY A 300 -38.24 22.93 0.36
CA GLY A 300 -37.73 24.22 0.82
C GLY A 300 -38.78 25.08 1.52
#